data_AF-A0A3M1CJG3-F1
#
_entry.id   AF-A0A3M1CJG3-F1
#
_cell.length_a   1.000
_cell.length_b   1.000
_cell.length_c   1.000
_cell.angle_alpha   90.00
_cell.angle_beta   90.00
_cell.angle_gamma   90.00
#
_symmetry.space_group_name_H-M   'P 1'
#
loop_
_entity.id
_entity.type
_entity.pdbx_description
1 polymer ?
#
loop_
_entity_poly.entity_id
_entity_poly.type
_entity_poly.pdbx_seq_one_letter_code
_entity_poly.pdbx_strand_id
1 'polypeptide(L)'
;MRRLAPELLAVALGAVLVLAAVGRQVELAAIAPGDLAAFHQATFNAAHGRGFSQTALSFEGQSLRTSVHFSPVRALWVPPYRIRPGLSTLVALQGIAATVALWLTARVARAAGGTPLTAAAAVAIVGLSPLTVGVATADLRPLAFVLPGVMAVGLGLLRPSAPALLLGGAWVAACREEAPLLLAALLPAALLLHRPHRRRLPALLLAMLCAGSVLLLVLAWGRLSTMSTNDDLAGSAVAIATGQRPLFRDATEARAGLRALAGLLPALAAPALALPGVAAWTFLAVFSVHEPAMPGQPGAHYLA
;
A
#
# COMPACT_ATOMS: atom_id res chain seq x y z
N MET A 1 -6.48 -37.33 7.09
CA MET A 1 -6.84 -35.89 7.20
C MET A 1 -6.40 -35.17 5.93
N ARG A 2 -7.32 -34.58 5.15
CA ARG A 2 -6.96 -33.75 3.98
C ARG A 2 -6.29 -32.48 4.51
N ARG A 3 -5.05 -32.19 4.09
CA ARG A 3 -4.33 -30.99 4.52
C ARG A 3 -5.09 -29.76 4.00
N LEU A 4 -5.44 -28.82 4.89
CA LEU A 4 -5.97 -27.53 4.49
C LEU A 4 -4.98 -26.87 3.52
N ALA A 5 -5.43 -26.58 2.31
CA ALA A 5 -4.63 -25.82 1.37
C ALA A 5 -4.65 -24.35 1.83
N PRO A 6 -3.51 -23.75 2.24
CA PRO A 6 -3.47 -22.36 2.70
C PRO A 6 -4.00 -21.38 1.63
N GLU A 7 -3.95 -21.76 0.36
CA GLU A 7 -4.53 -21.03 -0.76
C GLU A 7 -6.06 -20.96 -0.68
N LEU A 8 -6.74 -22.05 -0.26
CA LEU A 8 -8.20 -22.03 -0.05
C LEU A 8 -8.57 -21.11 1.11
N LEU A 9 -7.77 -21.10 2.18
CA LEU A 9 -7.95 -20.16 3.29
C LEU A 9 -7.78 -18.71 2.82
N ALA A 10 -6.78 -18.42 1.99
CA ALA A 10 -6.56 -17.09 1.43
C ALA A 10 -7.77 -16.62 0.60
N VAL A 11 -8.34 -17.50 -0.24
CA VAL A 11 -9.55 -17.20 -1.01
C VAL A 11 -10.76 -16.99 -0.11
N ALA A 12 -10.96 -17.84 0.90
CA ALA A 12 -12.07 -17.72 1.83
C ALA A 12 -12.00 -16.40 2.63
N LEU A 13 -10.84 -16.07 3.19
CA LEU A 13 -10.64 -14.80 3.91
C LEU A 13 -10.77 -13.59 2.96
N GLY A 14 -10.22 -13.68 1.75
CA GLY A 14 -10.38 -12.66 0.72
C GLY A 14 -11.85 -12.39 0.38
N ALA A 15 -12.65 -13.44 0.22
CA ALA A 15 -14.09 -13.32 0.00
C ALA A 15 -14.80 -12.64 1.18
N VAL A 16 -14.46 -13.00 2.43
CA VAL A 16 -14.99 -12.33 3.62
C VAL A 16 -14.64 -10.84 3.62
N LEU A 17 -13.39 -10.47 3.30
CA LEU A 17 -12.95 -9.08 3.23
C LEU A 17 -13.68 -8.30 2.13
N VAL A 18 -13.87 -8.90 0.94
CA VAL A 18 -14.66 -8.30 -0.16
C VAL A 18 -16.10 -8.04 0.31
N LEU A 19 -16.74 -9.04 0.91
CA LEU A 19 -18.12 -8.92 1.39
C LEU A 19 -18.24 -7.88 2.51
N ALA A 20 -17.27 -7.81 3.42
CA ALA A 20 -17.24 -6.80 4.48
C ALA A 20 -17.08 -5.38 3.90
N ALA A 21 -16.22 -5.20 2.90
CA ALA A 21 -16.02 -3.91 2.24
C ALA A 21 -17.27 -3.46 1.48
N VAL A 22 -17.93 -4.37 0.75
CA VAL A 22 -19.20 -4.09 0.07
C VAL A 22 -20.32 -3.81 1.08
N GLY A 23 -20.41 -4.59 2.16
CA GLY A 23 -21.37 -4.40 3.24
C GLY A 23 -21.24 -3.02 3.88
N ARG A 24 -20.01 -2.63 4.26
CA ARG A 24 -19.70 -1.29 4.76
C ARG A 24 -20.13 -0.21 3.77
N GLN A 25 -19.85 -0.39 2.48
CA GLN A 25 -20.22 0.58 1.44
C GLN A 25 -21.74 0.75 1.31
N VAL A 26 -22.52 -0.33 1.44
CA VAL A 26 -23.99 -0.28 1.42
C VAL A 26 -24.52 0.42 2.67
N GLU A 27 -23.99 0.08 3.84
CA GLU A 27 -24.41 0.66 5.12
C GLU A 27 -24.07 2.16 5.23
N LEU A 28 -22.89 2.55 4.75
CA LEU A 28 -22.41 3.93 4.77
C LEU A 28 -22.74 4.72 3.49
N ALA A 29 -23.66 4.22 2.65
CA ALA A 29 -23.95 4.79 1.33
C ALA A 29 -24.34 6.28 1.35
N ALA A 30 -24.82 6.80 2.49
CA ALA A 30 -25.14 8.21 2.69
C ALA A 30 -23.92 9.11 2.98
N ILE A 31 -22.76 8.53 3.27
CA ILE A 31 -21.51 9.21 3.64
C ILE A 31 -20.41 8.63 2.74
N ALA A 32 -20.46 8.93 1.44
CA ALA A 32 -19.34 8.61 0.56
C ALA A 32 -18.17 9.52 0.92
N PRO A 33 -17.04 9.00 1.43
CA PRO A 33 -15.92 9.85 1.79
C PRO A 33 -15.30 10.45 0.52
N GLY A 34 -14.67 11.62 0.64
CA GLY A 34 -14.21 12.43 -0.51
C GLY A 34 -13.40 11.64 -1.54
N ASP A 35 -12.54 10.72 -1.08
CA ASP A 35 -11.72 9.86 -1.93
C ASP A 35 -12.56 8.90 -2.78
N LEU A 36 -13.54 8.21 -2.18
CA LEU A 36 -14.36 7.24 -2.90
C LEU A 36 -15.16 7.92 -4.02
N ALA A 37 -15.74 9.08 -3.73
CA ALA A 37 -16.46 9.88 -4.70
C ALA A 37 -15.54 10.37 -5.84
N ALA A 38 -14.35 10.87 -5.49
CA ALA A 38 -13.36 11.34 -6.45
C ALA A 38 -12.89 10.20 -7.39
N PHE A 39 -12.52 9.05 -6.85
CA PHE A 39 -12.08 7.91 -7.65
C PHE A 39 -13.20 7.30 -8.48
N HIS A 40 -14.42 7.26 -7.96
CA HIS A 40 -15.60 6.80 -8.69
C HIS A 40 -15.87 7.69 -9.91
N GLN A 41 -15.96 9.01 -9.71
CA GLN A 41 -16.21 9.96 -10.79
C GLN A 41 -15.07 9.95 -11.83
N ALA A 42 -13.81 9.92 -11.38
CA ALA A 42 -12.67 9.86 -12.28
C ALA A 42 -12.66 8.58 -13.13
N THR A 43 -13.00 7.44 -12.54
CA THR A 43 -13.07 6.15 -13.27
C THR A 43 -14.25 6.13 -14.24
N PHE A 44 -15.40 6.67 -13.82
CA PHE A 44 -16.55 6.86 -14.70
C PHE A 44 -16.19 7.71 -15.92
N ASN A 45 -15.56 8.87 -15.72
CA ASN A 45 -15.15 9.74 -16.81
C ASN A 45 -14.14 9.05 -17.74
N ALA A 46 -13.18 8.31 -17.18
CA ALA A 46 -12.18 7.59 -17.98
C ALA A 46 -12.83 6.49 -18.83
N ALA A 47 -13.79 5.74 -18.26
CA ALA A 47 -14.54 4.71 -18.98
C ALA A 47 -15.35 5.27 -20.17
N HIS A 48 -15.69 6.55 -20.14
CA HIS A 48 -16.44 7.27 -21.19
C HIS A 48 -15.55 8.20 -22.04
N GLY A 49 -14.22 8.06 -21.97
CA GLY A 49 -13.29 8.82 -22.82
C GLY A 49 -13.05 10.27 -22.40
N ARG A 50 -13.42 10.65 -21.17
CA ARG A 50 -13.28 12.02 -20.63
C ARG A 50 -12.05 12.19 -19.72
N GLY A 51 -11.05 11.32 -19.87
CA GLY A 51 -9.87 11.28 -18.99
C GLY A 51 -10.24 10.93 -17.55
N PHE A 52 -9.32 11.19 -16.61
CA PHE A 52 -9.54 10.94 -15.17
C PHE A 52 -10.05 12.18 -14.43
N SER A 53 -10.80 13.03 -15.13
CA SER A 53 -11.37 14.26 -14.57
C SER A 53 -12.39 13.97 -13.48
N GLN A 54 -12.44 14.80 -12.45
CA GLN A 54 -13.43 14.72 -11.37
C GLN A 54 -13.63 16.12 -10.74
N THR A 55 -14.74 16.32 -10.03
CA THR A 55 -15.13 17.59 -9.39
C THR A 55 -15.39 17.45 -7.88
N ALA A 56 -15.27 16.25 -7.32
CA ALA A 56 -15.36 15.95 -5.89
C ALA A 56 -14.20 16.55 -5.06
N LEU A 57 -13.00 16.68 -5.62
CA LEU A 57 -11.85 17.36 -4.99
C LEU A 57 -11.33 18.45 -5.93
N SER A 58 -11.40 19.71 -5.49
CA SER A 58 -11.06 20.89 -6.30
C SER A 58 -9.58 21.00 -6.71
N PHE A 59 -8.70 20.24 -6.05
CA PHE A 59 -7.25 20.29 -6.23
C PHE A 59 -6.70 19.11 -7.07
N GLU A 60 -7.56 18.22 -7.55
CA GLU A 60 -7.17 17.06 -8.37
C GLU A 60 -7.09 17.43 -9.86
N GLY A 61 -6.04 16.99 -10.57
CA GLY A 61 -5.98 17.20 -12.00
C GLY A 61 -6.87 16.27 -12.83
N GLN A 62 -6.93 16.54 -14.14
CA GLN A 62 -7.85 15.87 -15.07
C GLN A 62 -7.31 14.58 -15.73
N SER A 63 -6.08 14.20 -15.41
CA SER A 63 -5.37 13.04 -15.95
C SER A 63 -4.58 12.33 -14.86
N LEU A 64 -4.15 11.09 -15.10
CA LEU A 64 -3.26 10.36 -14.16
C LEU A 64 -1.95 11.10 -13.87
N ARG A 65 -1.44 11.89 -14.83
CA ARG A 65 -0.17 12.63 -14.69
C ARG A 65 -0.31 13.94 -13.92
N THR A 66 -1.48 14.55 -13.99
CA THR A 66 -1.80 15.82 -13.32
C THR A 66 -2.56 15.59 -12.01
N SER A 67 -2.86 14.33 -11.69
CA SER A 67 -3.45 13.90 -10.44
C SER A 67 -2.52 14.29 -9.29
N VAL A 68 -3.09 14.57 -8.12
CA VAL A 68 -2.33 14.86 -6.89
C VAL A 68 -1.37 13.73 -6.56
N HIS A 69 -1.81 12.49 -6.84
CA HIS A 69 -1.00 11.29 -6.71
C HIS A 69 -0.88 10.57 -8.06
N PHE A 70 0.36 10.30 -8.44
CA PHE A 70 0.65 9.55 -9.65
C PHE A 70 0.38 8.06 -9.41
N SER A 71 -0.82 7.62 -9.78
CA SER A 71 -1.30 6.26 -9.55
C SER A 71 -1.74 5.55 -10.85
N PRO A 72 -0.81 5.13 -11.73
CA PRO A 72 -1.13 4.41 -12.97
C PRO A 72 -2.05 3.19 -12.81
N VAL A 73 -2.04 2.52 -11.66
CA VAL A 73 -2.89 1.35 -11.35
C VAL A 73 -4.38 1.64 -11.58
N ARG A 74 -4.79 2.90 -11.46
CA ARG A 74 -6.16 3.37 -11.72
C ARG A 74 -6.64 3.06 -13.14
N ALA A 75 -5.73 2.96 -14.10
CA ALA A 75 -6.07 2.55 -15.46
C ALA A 75 -6.66 1.13 -15.52
N LEU A 76 -6.26 0.24 -14.60
CA LEU A 76 -6.79 -1.12 -14.51
C LEU A 76 -8.23 -1.15 -14.01
N TRP A 77 -8.71 -0.08 -13.38
CA TRP A 77 -10.09 0.01 -12.91
C TRP A 77 -11.07 0.26 -14.06
N VAL A 78 -10.61 0.89 -15.15
CA VAL A 78 -11.47 1.36 -16.23
C VAL A 78 -12.16 0.22 -16.99
N PRO A 79 -11.48 -0.85 -17.45
CA PRO A 79 -12.15 -1.94 -18.17
C PRO A 79 -13.26 -2.65 -17.38
N PRO A 80 -13.05 -3.14 -16.13
CA PRO A 80 -14.11 -3.78 -15.37
C PRO A 80 -15.24 -2.80 -15.01
N TYR A 81 -14.90 -1.54 -14.75
CA TYR A 81 -15.90 -0.50 -14.49
C TYR A 81 -16.78 -0.21 -15.72
N ARG A 82 -16.22 -0.26 -16.94
CA ARG A 82 -17.00 -0.10 -18.17
C ARG A 82 -18.00 -1.24 -18.38
N ILE A 83 -17.68 -2.46 -17.93
CA ILE A 83 -18.58 -3.62 -18.00
C ILE A 83 -19.70 -3.51 -16.96
N ARG A 84 -19.35 -3.13 -15.73
CA ARG A 84 -20.31 -2.96 -14.63
C ARG A 84 -20.02 -1.65 -13.88
N PRO A 85 -20.61 -0.52 -14.31
CA PRO A 85 -20.38 0.76 -13.63
C PRO A 85 -20.94 0.73 -12.19
N GLY A 86 -20.15 1.23 -11.25
CA GLY A 86 -20.59 1.44 -9.87
C GLY A 86 -19.50 1.24 -8.82
N LEU A 87 -19.75 1.76 -7.61
CA LEU A 87 -18.85 1.66 -6.45
C LEU A 87 -18.52 0.21 -6.10
N SER A 88 -19.51 -0.68 -6.14
CA SER A 88 -19.34 -2.10 -5.83
C SER A 88 -18.31 -2.78 -6.72
N THR A 89 -18.21 -2.40 -7.99
CA THR A 89 -17.18 -2.92 -8.91
C THR A 89 -15.79 -2.48 -8.45
N LEU A 90 -15.61 -1.23 -8.07
CA LEU A 90 -14.31 -0.73 -7.61
C LEU A 90 -13.89 -1.35 -6.28
N VAL A 91 -14.81 -1.43 -5.32
CA VAL A 91 -14.58 -2.10 -4.02
C VAL A 91 -14.26 -3.58 -4.23
N ALA A 92 -14.92 -4.25 -5.18
CA ALA A 92 -14.60 -5.63 -5.53
C ALA A 92 -13.18 -5.78 -6.08
N LEU A 93 -12.68 -4.84 -6.90
CA LEU A 93 -11.29 -4.87 -7.39
C LEU A 93 -10.28 -4.75 -6.24
N GLN A 94 -10.54 -3.86 -5.27
CA GLN A 94 -9.71 -3.75 -4.07
C GLN A 94 -9.70 -5.06 -3.27
N GLY A 95 -10.87 -5.68 -3.08
CA GLY A 95 -10.95 -6.97 -2.39
C GLY A 95 -10.30 -8.12 -3.16
N ILE A 96 -10.34 -8.11 -4.50
CA ILE A 96 -9.57 -9.04 -5.34
C ILE A 96 -8.07 -8.83 -5.13
N ALA A 97 -7.59 -7.57 -5.10
CA ALA A 97 -6.19 -7.28 -4.81
C ALA A 97 -5.77 -7.80 -3.42
N ALA A 98 -6.59 -7.58 -2.38
CA ALA A 98 -6.34 -8.13 -1.05
C ALA A 98 -6.29 -9.68 -1.07
N THR A 99 -7.20 -10.33 -1.79
CA THR A 99 -7.23 -11.79 -1.96
C THR A 99 -5.95 -12.30 -2.63
N VAL A 100 -5.49 -11.64 -3.69
CA VAL A 100 -4.23 -11.97 -4.38
C VAL A 100 -3.04 -11.80 -3.43
N ALA A 101 -3.02 -10.75 -2.60
CA ALA A 101 -1.97 -10.55 -1.60
C ALA A 101 -1.92 -11.72 -0.61
N LEU A 102 -3.07 -12.16 -0.07
CA LEU A 102 -3.15 -13.31 0.85
C LEU A 102 -2.71 -14.61 0.19
N TRP A 103 -3.10 -14.83 -1.06
CA TRP A 103 -2.63 -15.98 -1.82
C TRP A 103 -1.10 -15.96 -1.99
N LEU A 104 -0.52 -14.79 -2.32
CA LEU A 104 0.92 -14.63 -2.39
C LEU A 104 1.60 -14.80 -1.02
N THR A 105 0.97 -14.38 0.08
CA THR A 105 1.46 -14.64 1.45
C THR A 105 1.64 -16.14 1.71
N ALA A 106 0.68 -16.98 1.31
CA ALA A 106 0.83 -18.44 1.41
C ALA A 106 2.08 -18.91 0.66
N ARG A 107 2.27 -18.42 -0.58
CA ARG A 107 3.42 -18.80 -1.41
C ARG A 107 4.76 -18.31 -0.85
N VAL A 108 4.79 -17.11 -0.28
CA VAL A 108 5.95 -16.55 0.43
C VAL A 108 6.31 -17.43 1.63
N ALA A 109 5.34 -17.80 2.46
CA ALA A 109 5.57 -18.67 3.61
C ALA A 109 6.11 -20.06 3.18
N ARG A 110 5.57 -20.63 2.09
CA ARG A 110 6.07 -21.89 1.50
C ARG A 110 7.45 -21.73 0.88
N ALA A 111 7.77 -20.58 0.30
CA ALA A 111 9.09 -20.26 -0.24
C ALA A 111 10.14 -20.12 0.85
N ALA A 112 9.75 -19.65 2.04
CA ALA A 112 10.60 -19.59 3.23
C ALA A 112 10.78 -20.94 3.95
N GLY A 113 10.31 -22.06 3.36
CA GLY A 113 10.44 -23.39 3.96
C GLY A 113 9.32 -23.76 4.94
N GLY A 114 8.28 -22.93 5.08
CA GLY A 114 7.15 -23.19 5.98
C GLY A 114 6.33 -24.43 5.59
N THR A 115 5.78 -25.12 6.58
CA THR A 115 4.81 -26.22 6.39
C THR A 115 3.45 -25.68 5.91
N PRO A 116 2.50 -26.53 5.46
CA PRO A 116 1.17 -26.05 5.09
C PRO A 116 0.46 -25.35 6.25
N LEU A 117 0.66 -25.83 7.48
CA LEU A 117 0.10 -25.23 8.69
C LEU A 117 0.69 -23.84 8.95
N THR A 118 2.01 -23.65 8.84
CA THR A 118 2.62 -22.33 9.05
C THR A 118 2.25 -21.36 7.94
N ALA A 119 2.08 -21.83 6.70
CA ALA A 119 1.56 -21.00 5.61
C ALA A 119 0.10 -20.59 5.85
N ALA A 120 -0.76 -21.48 6.34
CA ALA A 120 -2.13 -21.15 6.71
C ALA A 120 -2.18 -20.16 7.88
N ALA A 121 -1.33 -20.35 8.89
CA ALA A 121 -1.19 -19.42 10.00
C ALA A 121 -0.73 -18.03 9.53
N ALA A 122 0.24 -17.95 8.61
CA ALA A 122 0.68 -16.69 8.03
C ALA A 122 -0.45 -15.98 7.26
N VAL A 123 -1.24 -16.72 6.47
CA VAL A 123 -2.42 -16.20 5.77
C VAL A 123 -3.46 -15.66 6.77
N ALA A 124 -3.73 -16.38 7.85
CA ALA A 124 -4.67 -15.93 8.88
C ALA A 124 -4.17 -14.68 9.60
N ILE A 125 -2.90 -14.65 10.01
CA ILE A 125 -2.28 -13.51 10.70
C ILE A 125 -2.32 -12.26 9.81
N VAL A 126 -1.94 -12.39 8.54
CA VAL A 126 -1.97 -11.25 7.61
C VAL A 126 -3.41 -10.85 7.31
N GLY A 127 -4.28 -11.78 6.90
CA GLY A 127 -5.66 -11.49 6.51
C GLY A 127 -6.55 -10.95 7.61
N LEU A 128 -6.32 -11.35 8.86
CA LEU A 128 -7.06 -10.85 10.02
C LEU A 128 -6.32 -9.71 10.75
N SER A 129 -5.15 -9.29 10.26
CA SER A 129 -4.48 -8.14 10.84
C SER A 129 -5.36 -6.89 10.72
N PRO A 130 -5.42 -6.03 11.76
CA PRO A 130 -6.21 -4.80 11.70
C PRO A 130 -5.86 -3.92 10.50
N LEU A 131 -4.60 -3.94 10.06
CA LEU A 131 -4.14 -3.22 8.88
C LEU A 131 -4.75 -3.79 7.59
N THR A 132 -4.72 -5.11 7.39
CA THR A 132 -5.27 -5.71 6.16
C THR A 132 -6.77 -5.58 6.12
N VAL A 133 -7.45 -5.78 7.26
CA VAL A 133 -8.89 -5.53 7.38
C VAL A 133 -9.19 -4.08 7.06
N GLY A 134 -8.49 -3.13 7.70
CA GLY A 134 -8.66 -1.70 7.47
C GLY A 134 -8.42 -1.30 6.01
N VAL A 135 -7.34 -1.77 5.38
CA VAL A 135 -7.06 -1.49 3.96
C VAL A 135 -8.09 -2.12 3.03
N ALA A 136 -8.54 -3.34 3.32
CA ALA A 136 -9.50 -4.03 2.47
C ALA A 136 -10.90 -3.42 2.57
N THR A 137 -11.29 -2.92 3.75
CA THR A 137 -12.60 -2.32 4.00
C THR A 137 -12.63 -0.80 3.90
N ALA A 138 -11.47 -0.13 3.85
CA ALA A 138 -11.36 1.31 3.60
C ALA A 138 -11.92 1.67 2.22
N ASP A 139 -12.08 2.97 2.02
CA ASP A 139 -12.49 3.51 0.73
C ASP A 139 -11.46 3.16 -0.35
N LEU A 140 -11.93 3.05 -1.60
CA LEU A 140 -11.09 2.70 -2.72
C LEU A 140 -9.88 3.63 -2.78
N ARG A 141 -8.67 3.08 -2.64
CA ARG A 141 -7.43 3.83 -2.77
C ARG A 141 -6.41 3.06 -3.61
N PRO A 142 -5.61 3.74 -4.44
CA PRO A 142 -4.52 3.08 -5.18
C PRO A 142 -3.55 2.32 -4.27
N LEU A 143 -3.32 2.83 -3.05
CA LEU A 143 -2.45 2.20 -2.05
C LEU A 143 -2.93 0.80 -1.62
N ALA A 144 -4.25 0.52 -1.66
CA ALA A 144 -4.78 -0.81 -1.33
C ALA A 144 -4.32 -1.89 -2.32
N PHE A 145 -3.86 -1.50 -3.51
CA PHE A 145 -3.31 -2.40 -4.51
C PHE A 145 -1.82 -2.67 -4.33
N VAL A 146 -1.12 -2.06 -3.38
CA VAL A 146 0.35 -2.24 -3.21
C VAL A 146 0.72 -3.64 -2.73
N LEU A 147 -0.10 -4.24 -1.84
CA LEU A 147 0.24 -5.49 -1.15
C LEU A 147 0.57 -6.66 -2.09
N PRO A 148 -0.19 -6.93 -3.18
CA PRO A 148 0.19 -7.92 -4.19
C PRO A 148 1.60 -7.76 -4.73
N GLY A 149 1.98 -6.53 -5.09
CA GLY A 149 3.30 -6.26 -5.66
C GLY A 149 4.42 -6.49 -4.65
N VAL A 150 4.24 -6.04 -3.40
CA VAL A 150 5.20 -6.28 -2.31
C VAL A 150 5.38 -7.78 -2.04
N MET A 151 4.28 -8.54 -1.99
CA MET A 151 4.34 -9.99 -1.78
C MET A 151 4.99 -10.73 -2.96
N ALA A 152 4.76 -10.27 -4.20
CA ALA A 152 5.42 -10.80 -5.39
C ALA A 152 6.94 -10.55 -5.38
N VAL A 153 7.37 -9.36 -4.96
CA VAL A 153 8.80 -9.03 -4.76
C VAL A 153 9.39 -9.92 -3.67
N GLY A 154 8.73 -10.04 -2.51
CA GLY A 154 9.17 -10.94 -1.44
C GLY A 154 9.32 -12.39 -1.90
N LEU A 155 8.37 -12.88 -2.69
CA LEU A 155 8.45 -14.21 -3.31
C LEU A 155 9.65 -14.33 -4.25
N GLY A 156 9.91 -13.32 -5.08
CA GLY A 156 11.06 -13.27 -5.98
C GLY A 156 12.41 -13.16 -5.27
N LEU A 157 12.46 -12.61 -4.06
CA LEU A 157 13.64 -12.60 -3.20
C LEU A 157 13.93 -13.97 -2.58
N LEU A 158 12.89 -14.68 -2.11
CA LEU A 158 13.02 -16.00 -1.49
C LEU A 158 13.24 -17.12 -2.52
N ARG A 159 12.58 -17.01 -3.67
CA ARG A 159 12.77 -17.87 -4.84
C ARG A 159 13.26 -16.99 -5.99
N PRO A 160 14.59 -16.87 -6.18
CA PRO A 160 15.21 -15.96 -7.15
C PRO A 160 14.52 -16.00 -8.51
N SER A 161 13.61 -15.05 -8.73
CA SER A 161 12.74 -15.00 -9.91
C SER A 161 12.68 -13.56 -10.37
N ALA A 162 13.47 -13.25 -11.41
CA ALA A 162 13.49 -11.92 -12.01
C ALA A 162 12.09 -11.46 -12.44
N PRO A 163 11.23 -12.31 -13.06
CA PRO A 163 9.85 -11.90 -13.39
C PRO A 163 9.05 -11.47 -12.16
N ALA A 164 9.13 -12.19 -11.04
CA ALA A 164 8.40 -11.84 -9.83
C ALA A 164 8.87 -10.50 -9.22
N LEU A 165 10.19 -10.26 -9.23
CA LEU A 165 10.78 -9.00 -8.79
C LEU A 165 10.38 -7.82 -9.68
N LEU A 166 10.52 -7.98 -11.00
CA LEU A 166 10.26 -6.91 -11.96
C LEU A 166 8.77 -6.59 -12.06
N LEU A 167 7.91 -7.59 -12.19
CA LEU A 167 6.46 -7.37 -12.26
C LEU A 167 5.91 -6.87 -10.92
N GLY A 168 6.36 -7.43 -9.80
CA GLY A 168 5.96 -6.95 -8.48
C GLY A 168 6.43 -5.53 -8.20
N GLY A 169 7.68 -5.20 -8.56
CA GLY A 169 8.23 -3.85 -8.42
C GLY A 169 7.52 -2.83 -9.30
N ALA A 170 7.31 -3.16 -10.58
CA ALA A 170 6.54 -2.32 -11.50
C ALA A 170 5.09 -2.11 -11.02
N TRP A 171 4.48 -3.15 -10.46
CA TRP A 171 3.14 -3.06 -9.87
C TRP A 171 3.12 -2.09 -8.68
N VAL A 172 4.07 -2.19 -7.75
CA VAL A 172 4.16 -1.26 -6.61
C VAL A 172 4.35 0.18 -7.09
N ALA A 173 5.26 0.41 -8.04
CA ALA A 173 5.50 1.74 -8.61
C ALA A 173 4.27 2.29 -9.38
N ALA A 174 3.44 1.42 -9.95
CA ALA A 174 2.18 1.82 -10.58
C ALA A 174 1.08 2.16 -9.57
N CYS A 175 1.16 1.69 -8.33
CA CYS A 175 0.12 1.91 -7.34
C CYS A 175 0.13 3.34 -6.80
N ARG A 176 1.29 3.80 -6.35
CA ARG A 176 1.52 5.18 -5.88
C ARG A 176 3.00 5.53 -5.99
N GLU A 177 3.28 6.81 -6.15
CA GLU A 177 4.62 7.34 -6.31
C GLU A 177 5.52 7.08 -5.10
N GLU A 178 4.99 7.11 -3.87
CA GLU A 178 5.75 6.84 -2.65
C GLU A 178 5.81 5.36 -2.27
N ALA A 179 4.97 4.51 -2.88
CA ALA A 179 4.92 3.08 -2.59
C ALA A 179 6.26 2.33 -2.82
N PRO A 180 7.12 2.71 -3.78
CA PRO A 180 8.45 2.11 -3.91
C PRO A 180 9.37 2.27 -2.70
N LEU A 181 9.10 3.20 -1.78
CA LEU A 181 9.82 3.26 -0.51
C LEU A 181 9.62 1.99 0.32
N LEU A 182 8.48 1.31 0.16
CA LEU A 182 8.23 -0.01 0.75
C LEU A 182 9.13 -1.09 0.13
N LEU A 183 9.51 -0.96 -1.14
CA LEU A 183 10.49 -1.85 -1.77
C LEU A 183 11.91 -1.58 -1.27
N ALA A 184 12.26 -0.30 -1.08
CA ALA A 184 13.54 0.09 -0.50
C ALA A 184 13.72 -0.49 0.90
N ALA A 185 12.63 -0.56 1.66
CA ALA A 185 12.58 -1.22 2.95
C ALA A 185 13.05 -2.68 2.87
N LEU A 186 12.77 -3.42 1.78
CA LEU A 186 13.19 -4.82 1.59
C LEU A 186 14.67 -5.00 1.20
N LEU A 187 15.38 -3.93 0.86
CA LEU A 187 16.75 -3.99 0.33
C LEU A 187 17.75 -4.62 1.32
N PRO A 188 17.76 -4.29 2.63
CA PRO A 188 18.64 -4.96 3.58
C PRO A 188 18.42 -6.47 3.62
N ALA A 189 17.16 -6.92 3.64
CA ALA A 189 16.83 -8.35 3.61
C ALA A 189 17.33 -9.02 2.32
N ALA A 190 17.16 -8.37 1.17
CA ALA A 190 17.68 -8.87 -0.11
C ALA A 190 19.22 -9.03 -0.10
N LEU A 191 19.95 -8.05 0.47
CA LEU A 191 21.40 -8.11 0.60
C LEU A 191 21.86 -9.23 1.55
N LEU A 192 21.12 -9.44 2.65
CA LEU A 192 21.40 -10.50 3.63
C LEU A 192 21.16 -11.90 3.05
N LEU A 193 20.04 -12.10 2.36
CA LEU A 193 19.65 -13.39 1.78
C LEU A 193 20.58 -13.84 0.64
N HIS A 194 21.22 -12.88 -0.05
CA HIS A 194 22.00 -13.14 -1.26
C HIS A 194 23.49 -12.71 -1.13
N ARG A 195 24.04 -12.75 0.09
CA ARG A 195 25.44 -12.42 0.39
C ARG A 195 26.50 -13.07 -0.51
N PRO A 196 26.41 -14.36 -0.93
CA PRO A 196 27.41 -14.95 -1.81
C PRO A 196 27.45 -14.23 -3.16
N HIS A 197 28.65 -13.85 -3.63
CA HIS A 197 28.85 -13.04 -4.85
C HIS A 197 28.09 -13.56 -6.10
N ARG A 198 27.84 -14.87 -6.19
CA ARG A 198 27.14 -15.51 -7.33
C ARG A 198 25.61 -15.35 -7.33
N ARG A 199 24.99 -14.78 -6.28
CA ARG A 199 23.52 -14.66 -6.17
C ARG A 199 23.01 -13.24 -5.99
N ARG A 200 23.83 -12.20 -6.23
CA ARG A 200 23.45 -10.79 -5.99
C ARG A 200 22.41 -10.21 -6.95
N LEU A 201 22.07 -10.89 -8.05
CA LEU A 201 21.14 -10.38 -9.07
C LEU A 201 19.79 -9.89 -8.49
N PRO A 202 19.08 -10.62 -7.59
CA PRO A 202 17.85 -10.14 -6.96
C PRO A 202 18.02 -8.83 -6.19
N ALA A 203 19.12 -8.69 -5.45
CA ALA A 203 19.41 -7.48 -4.68
C ALA A 203 19.75 -6.29 -5.60
N LEU A 204 20.49 -6.54 -6.70
CA LEU A 204 20.76 -5.54 -7.72
C LEU A 204 19.47 -5.10 -8.44
N LEU A 205 18.61 -6.04 -8.82
CA LEU A 205 17.31 -5.73 -9.43
C LEU A 205 16.44 -4.91 -8.49
N LEU A 206 16.38 -5.26 -7.20
CA LEU A 206 15.64 -4.49 -6.20
C LEU A 206 16.25 -3.09 -6.04
N ALA A 207 17.58 -2.98 -5.94
CA ALA A 207 18.25 -1.67 -5.85
C ALA A 207 17.96 -0.80 -7.08
N MET A 208 17.98 -1.37 -8.28
CA MET A 208 17.63 -0.65 -9.52
C MET A 208 16.16 -0.23 -9.53
N LEU A 209 15.24 -1.07 -9.05
CA LEU A 209 13.83 -0.71 -8.91
C LEU A 209 13.65 0.46 -7.94
N CYS A 210 14.34 0.44 -6.80
CA CYS A 210 14.32 1.55 -5.83
C CYS A 210 14.88 2.84 -6.45
N ALA A 211 16.06 2.77 -7.08
CA ALA A 211 16.70 3.92 -7.71
C ALA A 211 15.85 4.49 -8.86
N GLY A 212 15.33 3.63 -9.73
CA GLY A 212 14.43 4.02 -10.81
C GLY A 212 13.14 4.66 -10.30
N SER A 213 12.61 4.19 -9.17
CA SER A 213 11.42 4.77 -8.55
C SER A 213 11.69 6.14 -7.92
N VAL A 214 12.83 6.32 -7.26
CA VAL A 214 13.26 7.65 -6.77
C VAL A 214 13.47 8.61 -7.93
N LEU A 215 14.07 8.15 -9.04
CA LEU A 215 14.20 8.97 -10.25
C LEU A 215 12.83 9.32 -10.83
N LEU A 216 11.88 8.38 -10.89
CA LEU A 216 10.51 8.64 -11.33
C LEU A 216 9.82 9.65 -10.41
N LEU A 217 9.98 9.54 -9.09
CA LEU A 217 9.52 10.53 -8.12
C LEU A 217 10.10 11.91 -8.44
N VAL A 218 11.42 12.03 -8.58
CA VAL A 218 12.09 13.30 -8.89
C VAL A 218 11.64 13.88 -10.24
N LEU A 219 11.48 13.05 -11.27
CA LEU A 219 11.07 13.50 -12.61
C LEU A 219 9.59 13.85 -12.69
N ALA A 220 8.72 13.09 -12.02
CA ALA A 220 7.28 13.36 -11.98
C ALA A 220 6.95 14.56 -11.09
N TRP A 221 7.64 14.68 -9.95
CA TRP A 221 7.36 15.68 -8.92
C TRP A 221 8.15 16.99 -9.12
N GLY A 222 9.37 16.90 -9.66
CA GLY A 222 10.26 18.06 -9.88
C GLY A 222 9.76 19.08 -10.91
N ARG A 223 8.56 18.90 -11.47
CA ARG A 223 7.91 19.88 -12.36
C ARG A 223 6.48 20.24 -11.99
N LEU A 224 5.81 19.56 -11.04
CA LEU A 224 4.38 19.73 -10.76
C LEU A 224 4.02 19.22 -9.35
N SER A 225 4.02 20.05 -8.31
CA SER A 225 3.21 19.74 -7.12
C SER A 225 2.85 20.98 -6.30
N THR A 226 1.55 21.14 -6.08
CA THR A 226 0.91 22.08 -5.16
C THR A 226 0.87 21.56 -3.71
N MET A 227 1.48 20.42 -3.41
CA MET A 227 1.65 19.90 -2.05
C MET A 227 3.03 20.28 -1.52
N SER A 228 3.08 21.09 -0.46
CA SER A 228 4.30 21.35 0.29
C SER A 228 4.67 20.10 1.10
N THR A 229 5.57 19.28 0.58
CA THR A 229 6.30 18.33 1.45
C THR A 229 7.09 19.12 2.49
N ASN A 230 7.26 18.57 3.70
CA ASN A 230 8.17 19.11 4.70
C ASN A 230 9.57 19.21 4.12
N ASP A 231 9.99 20.42 3.76
CA ASP A 231 11.32 20.71 3.25
C ASP A 231 12.37 20.72 4.36
N ASP A 232 11.95 20.73 5.63
CA ASP A 232 12.80 20.69 6.82
C ASP A 232 12.50 19.48 7.75
N LEU A 233 12.81 18.29 7.23
CA LEU A 233 12.74 17.03 7.99
C LEU A 233 13.59 17.09 9.28
N ALA A 234 14.76 17.72 9.20
CA ALA A 234 15.71 17.82 10.31
C ALA A 234 15.15 18.73 11.42
N GLY A 235 14.68 19.92 11.08
CA GLY A 235 14.06 20.84 12.03
C GLY A 235 12.78 20.26 12.63
N SER A 236 12.00 19.50 11.86
CA SER A 236 10.83 18.79 12.41
C SER A 236 11.22 17.69 13.41
N ALA A 237 12.28 16.94 13.14
CA ALA A 237 12.81 15.96 14.10
C ALA A 237 13.34 16.62 15.37
N VAL A 238 14.05 17.75 15.24
CA VAL A 238 14.53 18.55 16.37
C VAL A 238 13.35 19.11 17.17
N ALA A 239 12.33 19.66 16.52
CA ALA A 239 11.14 20.18 17.19
C ALA A 239 10.39 19.10 17.98
N ILE A 240 10.29 17.88 17.45
CA ILE A 240 9.74 16.73 18.18
C ILE A 240 10.64 16.35 19.37
N ALA A 241 11.95 16.21 19.14
CA ALA A 241 12.91 15.81 20.18
C ALA A 241 13.01 16.82 21.33
N THR A 242 12.83 18.11 21.03
CA THR A 242 12.84 19.21 22.01
C THR A 242 11.48 19.50 22.63
N GLY A 243 10.44 18.76 22.24
CA GLY A 243 9.07 18.96 22.72
C GLY A 243 8.37 20.21 22.20
N GLN A 244 8.99 20.96 21.27
CA GLN A 244 8.38 22.09 20.57
C GLN A 244 7.22 21.66 19.65
N ARG A 245 7.20 20.37 19.29
CA ARG A 245 6.13 19.75 18.52
C ARG A 245 5.76 18.41 19.17
N PRO A 246 4.47 18.08 19.33
CA PRO A 246 4.10 16.77 19.83
C PRO A 246 4.42 15.69 18.79
N LEU A 247 4.85 14.52 19.25
CA LEU A 247 5.14 13.35 18.39
C LEU A 247 3.90 12.89 17.60
N PHE A 248 2.72 13.02 18.21
CA PHE A 248 1.43 12.76 17.59
C PHE A 248 0.54 14.01 17.74
N ARG A 249 -0.15 14.45 16.69
CA ARG A 249 -1.03 15.62 16.76
C ARG A 249 -2.27 15.37 17.60
N ASP A 250 -2.80 14.15 17.54
CA ASP A 250 -4.01 13.76 18.25
C ASP A 250 -4.01 12.28 18.66
N ALA A 251 -5.06 11.88 19.38
CA ALA A 251 -5.23 10.50 19.87
C ALA A 251 -5.46 9.47 18.76
N THR A 252 -5.90 9.88 17.56
CA THR A 252 -6.08 8.99 16.41
C THR A 252 -4.72 8.66 15.78
N GLU A 253 -3.88 9.67 15.57
CA GLU A 253 -2.50 9.50 15.10
C GLU A 253 -1.68 8.67 16.09
N ALA A 254 -1.84 8.90 17.40
CA ALA A 254 -1.20 8.08 18.43
C ALA A 254 -1.66 6.61 18.38
N ARG A 255 -2.96 6.35 18.23
CA ARG A 255 -3.50 4.97 18.12
C ARG A 255 -2.99 4.26 16.87
N ALA A 256 -2.94 4.96 15.72
CA ALA A 256 -2.37 4.41 14.49
C ALA A 256 -0.88 4.10 14.65
N GLY A 257 -0.13 5.03 15.26
CA GLY A 257 1.28 4.85 15.61
C GLY A 257 1.50 3.61 16.47
N LEU A 258 0.74 3.47 17.56
CA LEU A 258 0.81 2.30 18.46
C LEU A 258 0.45 0.99 17.75
N ARG A 259 -0.57 0.97 16.87
CA ARG A 259 -0.92 -0.22 16.08
C ARG A 259 0.19 -0.62 15.11
N ALA A 260 0.82 0.34 14.47
CA ALA A 260 1.93 0.08 13.58
C ALA A 260 3.17 -0.42 14.35
N LEU A 261 3.48 0.19 15.50
CA LEU A 261 4.53 -0.28 16.41
C LEU A 261 4.24 -1.70 16.93
N ALA A 262 3.00 -2.02 17.27
CA ALA A 262 2.59 -3.38 17.63
C ALA A 262 2.78 -4.36 16.45
N GLY A 263 2.57 -3.90 15.21
CA GLY A 263 2.89 -4.63 13.99
C GLY A 263 4.40 -4.89 13.79
N LEU A 264 5.27 -4.17 14.50
CA LEU A 264 6.71 -4.44 14.55
C LEU A 264 7.07 -5.56 15.55
N LEU A 265 6.19 -5.93 16.50
CA LEU A 265 6.48 -7.00 17.48
C LEU A 265 6.81 -8.35 16.80
N PRO A 266 6.07 -8.81 15.76
CA PRO A 266 6.48 -9.96 14.97
C PRO A 266 7.82 -9.75 14.22
N ALA A 267 8.15 -8.50 13.87
CA ALA A 267 9.42 -8.16 13.23
C ALA A 267 10.61 -8.18 14.22
N LEU A 268 10.38 -8.00 15.53
CA LEU A 268 11.41 -8.22 16.56
C LEU A 268 11.84 -9.69 16.63
N ALA A 269 10.94 -10.63 16.34
CA ALA A 269 11.26 -12.06 16.24
C ALA A 269 12.02 -12.41 14.94
N ALA A 270 12.07 -11.49 13.97
CA ALA A 270 12.80 -11.63 12.70
C ALA A 270 13.52 -10.31 12.35
N PRO A 271 14.66 -9.99 12.99
CA PRO A 271 15.30 -8.66 12.95
C PRO A 271 15.57 -8.10 11.54
N ALA A 272 15.73 -8.98 10.55
CA ALA A 272 15.87 -8.60 9.14
C ALA A 272 14.63 -7.90 8.55
N LEU A 273 13.47 -7.98 9.21
CA LEU A 273 12.21 -7.35 8.84
C LEU A 273 11.88 -6.08 9.66
N ALA A 274 12.59 -5.84 10.77
CA ALA A 274 12.29 -4.73 11.69
C ALA A 274 12.74 -3.35 11.15
N LEU A 275 13.96 -3.27 10.61
CA LEU A 275 14.49 -2.06 9.95
C LEU A 275 13.59 -1.52 8.82
N PRO A 276 13.10 -2.37 7.90
CA PRO A 276 12.12 -1.97 6.88
C PRO A 276 10.86 -1.32 7.48
N GLY A 277 10.30 -1.96 8.52
CA GLY A 277 9.07 -1.51 9.17
C GLY A 277 9.24 -0.19 9.92
N VAL A 278 10.37 -0.01 10.60
CA VAL A 278 10.72 1.25 11.27
C VAL A 278 10.93 2.37 10.26
N ALA A 279 11.65 2.13 9.16
CA ALA A 279 11.87 3.15 8.13
C ALA A 279 10.57 3.57 7.43
N ALA A 280 9.70 2.61 7.07
CA ALA A 280 8.39 2.89 6.51
C ALA A 280 7.48 3.63 7.50
N TRP A 281 7.55 3.30 8.79
CA TRP A 281 6.79 3.98 9.83
C TRP A 281 7.27 5.41 10.07
N THR A 282 8.57 5.64 10.19
CA THR A 282 9.13 6.99 10.33
C THR A 282 8.76 7.85 9.12
N PHE A 283 8.77 7.28 7.91
CA PHE A 283 8.32 7.97 6.72
C PHE A 283 6.82 8.32 6.77
N LEU A 284 5.95 7.36 7.12
CA LEU A 284 4.50 7.59 7.26
C LEU A 284 4.17 8.62 8.35
N ALA A 285 4.89 8.58 9.48
CA ALA A 285 4.74 9.55 10.55
C ALA A 285 5.09 10.96 10.04
N VAL A 286 6.17 11.12 9.29
CA VAL A 286 6.58 12.42 8.76
C VAL A 286 5.68 12.92 7.62
N PHE A 287 5.20 12.03 6.75
CA PHE A 287 4.31 12.37 5.65
C PHE A 287 2.90 12.75 6.12
N SER A 288 2.36 11.99 7.07
CA SER A 288 1.11 12.29 7.80
C SER A 288 1.12 13.74 8.31
N VAL A 289 2.23 14.17 8.94
CA VAL A 289 2.71 15.54 9.19
C VAL A 289 2.01 16.72 8.50
N HIS A 290 1.94 16.66 7.18
CA HIS A 290 1.98 17.86 6.31
C HIS A 290 0.94 17.85 5.21
N GLU A 291 0.01 16.91 5.26
CA GLU A 291 -1.11 16.98 4.36
C GLU A 291 -1.97 18.20 4.71
N PRO A 292 -2.44 18.97 3.71
CA PRO A 292 -3.32 20.10 3.96
C PRO A 292 -4.61 19.61 4.60
N ALA A 293 -4.64 19.64 5.93
CA ALA A 293 -5.87 19.57 6.69
C ALA A 293 -6.62 20.88 6.47
N MET A 294 -7.92 20.83 6.21
CA MET A 294 -8.72 22.05 6.35
C MET A 294 -8.49 22.62 7.76
N PRO A 295 -8.30 23.94 7.91
CA PRO A 295 -8.14 24.56 9.23
C PRO A 295 -9.24 24.07 10.18
N GLY A 296 -8.85 23.41 11.28
CA GLY A 296 -9.78 22.88 12.28
C GLY A 296 -10.30 21.45 12.04
N GLN A 297 -9.85 20.74 11.00
CA GLN A 297 -10.10 19.30 10.87
C GLN A 297 -8.82 18.50 11.17
N PRO A 298 -8.89 17.36 11.88
CA PRO A 298 -7.73 16.50 12.06
C PRO A 298 -7.28 16.01 10.67
N GLY A 299 -6.04 16.31 10.29
CA GLY A 299 -5.42 15.92 9.01
C GLY A 299 -5.24 14.41 8.80
N ALA A 300 -5.97 13.59 9.55
CA ALA A 300 -5.92 12.15 9.53
C ALA A 300 -7.06 11.54 8.68
N HIS A 301 -7.50 12.21 7.61
CA HIS A 301 -8.44 11.63 6.62
C HIS A 301 -7.95 10.27 6.06
N TYR A 302 -6.66 9.95 6.24
CA TYR A 302 -6.02 8.74 5.73
C TYR A 302 -5.93 7.56 6.70
N LEU A 303 -6.13 7.77 8.01
CA LEU A 303 -5.85 6.77 9.05
C LEU A 303 -7.08 6.31 9.85
N ALA A 304 -8.26 6.86 9.56
CA ALA A 304 -9.55 6.42 10.11
C ALA A 304 -10.12 5.22 9.35
#